data_AF-A0A1H0X4M5-F1
#
_entry.id   AF-A0A1H0X4M5-F1
#
_cell.length_a   1.000
_cell.length_b   1.000
_cell.length_c   1.000
_cell.angle_alpha   90.00
_cell.angle_beta   90.00
_cell.angle_gamma   90.00
#
_symmetry.space_group_name_H-M   'P 1'
#
loop_
_entity.id
_entity.type
_entity.pdbx_description
1 polymer ?
#
loop_
_entity_poly.entity_id
_entity_poly.type
_entity_poly.pdbx_seq_one_letter_code
_entity_poly.pdbx_strand_id
1 'polypeptide(L)'
;MIFRVSEKKQYERSVFESKKGGAVSLLAVGATGALTGIFAAFSFYYHILNPFAHALTLWVLLSLVVSARLHLREAVLRSTIGLFFAVIAFYFCKALFYNTIYYPAAPAISVQVGNMFMWCLLAVFAGGVLGVLFSGIGSASWAGAASAAAAIALLLASTLEETRLSLGNDALLLWGFCVCSIIVVIFFVERTKAQIKRIILMVPPFLVAGLIVVVSPDVIQQFLI
;
A
#
# COMPACT_ATOMS: atom_id res chain seq x y z
N MET A 1 -31.72 35.09 25.62
CA MET A 1 -30.97 35.23 24.35
C MET A 1 -29.47 34.89 24.46
N ILE A 2 -28.86 34.90 25.66
CA ILE A 2 -27.42 34.65 25.87
C ILE A 2 -27.02 33.16 25.75
N PHE A 3 -27.92 32.22 26.07
CA PHE A 3 -27.63 30.78 26.02
C PHE A 3 -27.36 30.21 24.61
N ARG A 4 -27.99 30.76 23.55
CA ARG A 4 -27.77 30.30 22.16
C ARG A 4 -26.39 30.64 21.58
N VAL A 5 -25.70 31.64 22.14
CA VAL A 5 -24.39 32.08 21.63
C VAL A 5 -23.26 31.15 22.12
N SER A 6 -23.43 30.52 23.30
CA SER A 6 -22.47 29.58 23.87
C SER A 6 -22.41 28.26 23.10
N GLU A 7 -23.57 27.69 22.75
CA GLU A 7 -23.65 26.42 22.02
C GLU A 7 -23.07 26.52 20.61
N LYS A 8 -23.30 27.65 19.92
CA LYS A 8 -22.76 27.87 18.57
C LYS A 8 -21.22 27.92 18.59
N LYS A 9 -20.61 28.59 19.59
CA LYS A 9 -19.15 28.63 19.73
C LYS A 9 -18.55 27.27 20.09
N GLN A 10 -19.21 26.46 20.92
CA GLN A 10 -18.74 25.11 21.25
C GLN A 10 -18.82 24.17 20.03
N TYR A 11 -19.89 24.26 19.24
CA TYR A 11 -20.04 23.49 18.00
C TYR A 11 -18.99 23.90 16.94
N GLU A 12 -18.76 25.19 16.74
CA GLU A 12 -17.74 25.66 15.79
C GLU A 12 -16.33 25.22 16.20
N ARG A 13 -16.04 25.22 17.51
CA ARG A 13 -14.73 24.79 18.05
C ARG A 13 -14.52 23.28 17.90
N SER A 14 -15.53 22.44 18.16
CA SER A 14 -15.41 20.98 17.99
C SER A 14 -15.29 20.56 16.52
N VAL A 15 -15.99 21.24 15.60
CA VAL A 15 -15.85 21.04 14.15
C VAL A 15 -14.45 21.45 13.67
N PHE A 16 -13.89 22.54 14.20
CA PHE A 16 -12.56 23.00 13.84
C PHE A 16 -11.46 22.06 14.34
N GLU A 17 -11.54 21.58 15.59
CA GLU A 17 -10.59 20.61 16.15
C GLU A 17 -10.65 19.26 15.43
N SER A 18 -11.86 18.78 15.09
CA SER A 18 -12.06 17.58 14.27
C SER A 18 -11.42 17.72 12.87
N LYS A 19 -11.60 18.86 12.20
CA LYS A 19 -10.97 19.15 10.90
C LYS A 19 -9.44 19.21 10.99
N LYS A 20 -8.91 19.79 12.07
CA LYS A 20 -7.45 19.92 12.29
C LYS A 20 -6.80 18.55 12.54
N GLY A 21 -7.45 17.69 13.31
CA GLY A 21 -7.02 16.30 13.52
C GLY A 21 -7.01 15.49 12.20
N GLY A 22 -8.03 15.67 11.36
CA GLY A 22 -8.09 15.04 10.04
C GLY A 22 -6.95 15.48 9.11
N ALA A 23 -6.68 16.79 9.03
CA ALA A 23 -5.63 17.33 8.17
C ALA A 23 -4.22 16.84 8.56
N VAL A 24 -3.90 16.85 9.86
CA VAL A 24 -2.60 16.33 10.36
C VAL A 24 -2.46 14.84 10.06
N SER A 25 -3.53 14.07 10.20
CA SER A 25 -3.51 12.65 9.87
C SER A 25 -3.27 12.38 8.38
N LEU A 26 -3.85 13.18 7.48
CA LEU A 26 -3.65 13.01 6.03
C LEU A 26 -2.23 13.41 5.61
N LEU A 27 -1.65 14.44 6.23
CA LEU A 27 -0.26 14.82 6.02
C LEU A 27 0.69 13.70 6.47
N ALA A 28 0.43 13.08 7.63
CA ALA A 28 1.21 11.94 8.09
C ALA A 28 1.13 10.77 7.11
N VAL A 29 -0.06 10.44 6.60
CA VAL A 29 -0.25 9.39 5.58
C VAL A 29 0.50 9.70 4.29
N GLY A 30 0.43 10.94 3.79
CA GLY A 30 1.18 11.38 2.63
C GLY A 30 2.69 11.29 2.84
N ALA A 31 3.19 11.67 4.03
CA ALA A 31 4.60 11.56 4.40
C ALA A 31 5.06 10.10 4.50
N THR A 32 4.26 9.22 5.10
CA THR A 32 4.55 7.77 5.13
C THR A 32 4.61 7.22 3.71
N GLY A 33 3.65 7.58 2.85
CA GLY A 33 3.67 7.22 1.43
C GLY A 33 4.94 7.69 0.73
N ALA A 34 5.31 8.96 0.89
CA ALA A 34 6.52 9.51 0.31
C ALA A 34 7.79 8.77 0.77
N LEU A 35 7.93 8.49 2.08
CA LEU A 35 9.05 7.72 2.62
C LEU A 35 9.11 6.30 2.03
N THR A 36 7.96 5.65 1.90
CA THR A 36 7.83 4.35 1.25
C THR A 36 8.27 4.39 -0.22
N GLY A 37 7.88 5.45 -0.96
CA GLY A 37 8.33 5.69 -2.34
C GLY A 37 9.83 5.98 -2.47
N ILE A 38 10.39 6.76 -1.56
CA ILE A 38 11.84 7.03 -1.48
C ILE A 38 12.60 5.73 -1.26
N PHE A 39 12.15 4.89 -0.32
CA PHE A 39 12.75 3.59 -0.05
C PHE A 39 12.70 2.66 -1.27
N ALA A 40 11.56 2.61 -1.97
CA ALA A 40 11.45 1.83 -3.21
C ALA A 40 12.40 2.35 -4.31
N ALA A 41 12.55 3.68 -4.45
CA ALA A 41 13.48 4.28 -5.41
C ALA A 41 14.95 4.00 -5.07
N PHE A 42 15.30 4.00 -3.79
CA PHE A 42 16.62 3.60 -3.32
C PHE A 42 16.88 2.12 -3.60
N SER A 43 15.90 1.28 -3.28
CA SER A 43 15.94 -0.17 -3.51
C SER A 43 16.17 -0.52 -4.97
N PHE A 44 15.64 0.28 -5.91
CA PHE A 44 15.81 0.09 -7.36
C PHE A 44 17.29 -0.03 -7.79
N TYR A 45 18.21 0.67 -7.13
CA TYR A 45 19.63 0.69 -7.50
C TYR A 45 20.52 -0.24 -6.67
N TYR A 46 20.02 -0.81 -5.58
CA TYR A 46 20.77 -1.78 -4.76
C TYR A 46 20.33 -3.20 -5.12
N HIS A 47 21.25 -4.01 -5.65
CA HIS A 47 20.97 -5.38 -6.12
C HIS A 47 20.16 -6.22 -5.10
N ILE A 48 20.56 -6.18 -3.83
CA ILE A 48 19.92 -6.97 -2.75
C ILE A 48 18.49 -6.49 -2.46
N LEU A 49 18.21 -5.20 -2.66
CA LEU A 49 16.91 -4.59 -2.40
C LEU A 49 16.05 -4.43 -3.67
N ASN A 50 16.62 -4.66 -4.84
CA ASN A 50 15.95 -4.47 -6.13
C ASN A 50 14.56 -5.16 -6.22
N PRO A 51 14.34 -6.36 -5.65
CA PRO A 51 13.02 -6.98 -5.63
C PRO A 51 11.95 -6.11 -4.93
N PHE A 52 12.31 -5.31 -3.93
CA PHE A 52 11.36 -4.41 -3.25
C PHE A 52 10.86 -3.26 -4.11
N ALA A 53 11.62 -2.87 -5.14
CA ALA A 53 11.22 -1.79 -6.05
C ALA A 53 10.17 -2.26 -7.06
N HIS A 54 10.08 -3.56 -7.32
CA HIS A 54 9.21 -4.17 -8.32
C HIS A 54 8.04 -4.92 -7.69
N ALA A 55 8.22 -5.48 -6.48
CA ALA A 55 7.15 -6.13 -5.74
C ALA A 55 6.05 -5.15 -5.30
N LEU A 56 4.79 -5.60 -5.44
CA LEU A 56 3.63 -4.92 -4.89
C LEU A 56 3.52 -5.00 -3.35
N THR A 57 4.27 -5.89 -2.71
CA THR A 57 4.22 -6.16 -1.26
C THR A 57 4.32 -4.87 -0.43
N LEU A 58 5.22 -3.96 -0.79
CA LEU A 58 5.45 -2.72 -0.07
C LEU A 58 4.28 -1.72 -0.20
N TRP A 59 3.67 -1.63 -1.39
CA TRP A 59 2.50 -0.77 -1.63
C TRP A 59 1.23 -1.32 -0.99
N VAL A 60 1.07 -2.65 -1.00
CA VAL A 60 -0.03 -3.36 -0.33
C VAL A 60 0.06 -3.15 1.18
N LEU A 61 1.25 -3.31 1.78
CA LEU A 61 1.46 -3.08 3.20
C LEU A 61 1.17 -1.63 3.58
N LEU A 62 1.69 -0.66 2.82
CA LEU A 62 1.39 0.77 3.04
C LEU A 62 -0.13 0.98 3.05
N SER A 63 -0.82 0.49 2.02
CA SER A 63 -2.28 0.64 1.89
C SER A 63 -3.02 0.03 3.07
N LEU A 64 -2.60 -1.17 3.53
CA LEU A 64 -3.19 -1.85 4.67
C LEU A 64 -3.01 -1.06 5.97
N VAL A 65 -1.79 -0.60 6.26
CA VAL A 65 -1.48 0.10 7.51
C VAL A 65 -2.26 1.42 7.62
N VAL A 66 -2.47 2.13 6.50
CA VAL A 66 -3.17 3.41 6.51
C VAL A 66 -4.70 3.30 6.45
N SER A 67 -5.26 2.10 6.23
CA SER A 67 -6.70 1.90 6.01
C SER A 67 -7.38 0.90 6.94
N ALA A 68 -6.63 -0.03 7.56
CA ALA A 68 -7.19 -1.06 8.42
C ALA A 68 -8.00 -0.45 9.58
N ARG A 69 -9.17 -1.04 9.86
CA ARG A 69 -10.10 -0.64 10.94
C ARG A 69 -10.66 0.78 10.83
N LEU A 70 -10.58 1.42 9.67
CA LEU A 70 -11.14 2.76 9.44
C LEU A 70 -12.50 2.69 8.74
N HIS A 71 -13.27 3.76 8.86
CA HIS A 71 -14.49 3.92 8.06
C HIS A 71 -14.14 3.94 6.56
N LEU A 72 -15.01 3.35 5.74
CA LEU A 72 -14.80 3.14 4.30
C LEU A 72 -14.25 4.38 3.57
N ARG A 73 -14.87 5.55 3.77
CA ARG A 73 -14.46 6.80 3.13
C ARG A 73 -13.04 7.23 3.52
N GLU A 74 -12.70 7.06 4.78
CA GLU A 74 -11.39 7.44 5.31
C GLU A 74 -10.30 6.46 4.88
N ALA A 75 -10.61 5.16 4.90
CA ALA A 75 -9.74 4.11 4.37
C ALA A 75 -9.38 4.35 2.90
N VAL A 76 -10.39 4.60 2.05
CA VAL A 76 -10.21 4.93 0.63
C VAL A 76 -9.34 6.18 0.45
N LEU A 77 -9.67 7.26 1.16
CA LEU A 77 -8.94 8.52 1.06
C LEU A 77 -7.47 8.36 1.46
N ARG A 78 -7.20 7.70 2.60
CA ARG A 78 -5.85 7.50 3.12
C ARG A 78 -5.02 6.58 2.22
N SER A 79 -5.57 5.45 1.76
CA SER A 79 -4.86 4.57 0.83
C SER A 79 -4.53 5.27 -0.48
N THR A 80 -5.47 6.04 -1.04
CA THR A 80 -5.28 6.82 -2.27
C THR A 80 -4.17 7.85 -2.09
N ILE A 81 -4.23 8.66 -1.04
CA ILE A 81 -3.22 9.69 -0.75
C ILE A 81 -1.85 9.04 -0.51
N GLY A 82 -1.79 8.00 0.31
CA GLY A 82 -0.56 7.27 0.60
C GLY A 82 0.12 6.78 -0.66
N LEU A 83 -0.60 6.02 -1.50
CA LEU A 83 -0.05 5.49 -2.75
C LEU A 83 0.31 6.60 -3.75
N PHE A 84 -0.50 7.64 -3.88
CA PHE A 84 -0.24 8.75 -4.80
C PHE A 84 1.08 9.46 -4.47
N PHE A 85 1.29 9.81 -3.18
CA PHE A 85 2.55 10.41 -2.75
C PHE A 85 3.73 9.46 -2.87
N ALA A 86 3.50 8.16 -2.67
CA ALA A 86 4.54 7.15 -2.83
C ALA A 86 5.02 7.04 -4.29
N VAL A 87 4.11 7.06 -5.26
CA VAL A 87 4.48 7.06 -6.70
C VAL A 87 5.24 8.33 -7.09
N ILE A 88 4.75 9.50 -6.68
CA ILE A 88 5.46 10.77 -6.96
C ILE A 88 6.87 10.71 -6.40
N ALA A 89 7.02 10.38 -5.11
CA ALA A 89 8.31 10.31 -4.46
C ALA A 89 9.23 9.27 -5.13
N PHE A 90 8.70 8.11 -5.52
CA PHE A 90 9.45 7.09 -6.24
C PHE A 90 10.05 7.63 -7.55
N TYR A 91 9.25 8.24 -8.42
CA TYR A 91 9.71 8.73 -9.72
C TYR A 91 10.73 9.88 -9.61
N PHE A 92 10.50 10.83 -8.69
CA PHE A 92 11.43 11.92 -8.45
C PHE A 92 12.76 11.40 -7.85
N CYS A 93 12.69 10.57 -6.81
CA CYS A 93 13.88 10.05 -6.15
C CYS A 93 14.66 9.06 -7.02
N LYS A 94 13.97 8.30 -7.88
CA LYS A 94 14.64 7.40 -8.83
C LYS A 94 15.55 8.19 -9.78
N ALA A 95 15.07 9.30 -10.35
CA ALA A 95 15.89 10.17 -11.20
C ALA A 95 16.99 10.88 -10.39
N LEU A 96 16.65 11.39 -9.20
CA LEU A 96 17.60 12.08 -8.32
C LEU A 96 18.77 11.17 -7.92
N PHE A 97 18.49 9.97 -7.44
CA PHE A 97 19.50 9.01 -7.00
C PHE A 97 20.38 8.55 -8.16
N TYR A 98 19.81 8.33 -9.34
CA TYR A 98 20.60 8.04 -10.54
C TYR A 98 21.64 9.14 -10.81
N ASN A 99 21.16 10.39 -10.89
CA ASN A 99 21.96 11.53 -11.32
C ASN A 99 22.97 11.98 -10.26
N THR A 100 22.72 11.74 -8.97
CA THR A 100 23.55 12.28 -7.87
C THR A 100 24.38 11.23 -7.14
N ILE A 101 23.84 10.02 -6.94
CA ILE A 101 24.46 9.00 -6.07
C ILE A 101 25.15 7.92 -6.88
N TYR A 102 24.44 7.30 -7.85
CA TYR A 102 24.94 6.08 -8.49
C TYR A 102 25.71 6.33 -9.78
N TYR A 103 25.24 7.25 -10.62
CA TYR A 103 25.82 7.48 -11.95
C TYR A 103 26.00 8.98 -12.26
N PRO A 104 26.76 9.74 -11.44
CA PRO A 104 26.89 11.19 -11.61
C PRO A 104 27.63 11.61 -12.89
N ALA A 105 28.43 10.72 -13.48
CA ALA A 105 29.16 10.98 -14.72
C ALA A 105 28.41 10.50 -15.98
N ALA A 106 27.27 9.82 -15.83
CA ALA A 106 26.46 9.37 -16.95
C ALA A 106 25.51 10.48 -17.43
N PRO A 107 24.96 10.37 -18.67
CA PRO A 107 23.93 11.28 -19.13
C PRO A 107 22.75 11.31 -18.15
N ALA A 108 22.32 12.52 -17.78
CA ALA A 108 21.26 12.67 -16.81
C ALA A 108 19.94 12.05 -17.30
N ILE A 109 19.29 11.28 -16.43
CA ILE A 109 17.95 10.76 -16.68
C ILE A 109 16.94 11.76 -16.14
N SER A 110 15.97 12.13 -16.97
CA SER A 110 14.85 12.98 -16.57
C SER A 110 13.73 12.16 -15.94
N VAL A 111 12.89 12.83 -15.13
CA VAL A 111 11.66 12.22 -14.61
C VAL A 111 10.75 11.88 -15.79
N GLN A 112 10.40 10.60 -15.92
CA GLN A 112 9.51 10.12 -16.98
C GLN A 112 8.06 10.50 -16.67
N VAL A 113 7.69 11.76 -16.96
CA VAL A 113 6.39 12.36 -16.56
C VAL A 113 5.19 11.56 -17.06
N GLY A 114 5.23 11.05 -18.29
CA GLY A 114 4.16 10.23 -18.85
C GLY A 114 3.90 8.96 -18.04
N ASN A 115 4.98 8.23 -17.71
CA ASN A 115 4.90 7.04 -16.86
C ASN A 115 4.44 7.40 -15.45
N MET A 116 5.00 8.45 -14.85
CA MET A 116 4.59 8.92 -13.53
C MET A 116 3.09 9.23 -13.47
N PHE A 117 2.55 9.93 -14.48
CA PHE A 117 1.13 10.27 -14.55
C PHE A 117 0.25 9.01 -14.63
N MET A 118 0.59 8.06 -15.51
CA MET A 118 -0.12 6.78 -15.64
C MET A 118 -0.11 6.01 -14.31
N TRP A 119 1.03 5.92 -13.64
CA TRP A 119 1.16 5.23 -12.36
C TRP A 119 0.45 5.97 -11.22
N CYS A 120 0.36 7.30 -11.26
CA CYS A 120 -0.46 8.07 -10.33
C CYS A 120 -1.95 7.77 -10.48
N LEU A 121 -2.45 7.67 -11.73
CA LEU A 121 -3.84 7.25 -11.97
C LEU A 121 -4.09 5.84 -11.44
N LEU A 122 -3.17 4.90 -11.72
CA LEU A 122 -3.28 3.54 -11.21
C LEU A 122 -3.23 3.50 -9.69
N ALA A 123 -2.40 4.32 -9.04
CA ALA A 123 -2.34 4.46 -7.59
C ALA A 123 -3.66 4.98 -6.99
N VAL A 124 -4.36 5.89 -7.68
CA VAL A 124 -5.68 6.36 -7.24
C VAL A 124 -6.70 5.21 -7.32
N PHE A 125 -6.74 4.47 -8.43
CA PHE A 125 -7.65 3.33 -8.57
C PHE A 125 -7.33 2.20 -7.58
N ALA A 126 -6.07 1.81 -7.48
CA ALA A 126 -5.59 0.80 -6.54
C ALA A 126 -5.85 1.23 -5.09
N GLY A 127 -5.59 2.50 -4.74
CA GLY A 127 -5.87 3.04 -3.42
C GLY A 127 -7.36 3.02 -3.07
N GLY A 128 -8.23 3.29 -4.05
CA GLY A 128 -9.67 3.12 -3.91
C GLY A 128 -10.05 1.67 -3.60
N VAL A 129 -9.62 0.73 -4.44
CA VAL A 129 -9.96 -0.70 -4.28
C VAL A 129 -9.39 -1.27 -2.98
N LEU A 130 -8.10 -1.03 -2.71
CA LEU A 130 -7.41 -1.52 -1.51
C LEU A 130 -7.97 -0.86 -0.25
N GLY A 131 -8.32 0.43 -0.28
CA GLY A 131 -8.95 1.10 0.84
C GLY A 131 -10.32 0.51 1.17
N VAL A 132 -11.14 0.21 0.16
CA VAL A 132 -12.42 -0.51 0.35
C VAL A 132 -12.16 -1.88 0.97
N LEU A 133 -11.26 -2.66 0.35
CA LEU A 133 -10.95 -4.02 0.75
C LEU A 133 -10.40 -4.08 2.18
N PHE A 134 -9.49 -3.20 2.56
CA PHE A 134 -8.79 -3.26 3.85
C PHE A 134 -9.53 -2.54 4.98
N SER A 135 -10.53 -1.70 4.68
CA SER A 135 -11.38 -1.07 5.70
C SER A 135 -12.07 -2.09 6.62
N GLY A 136 -12.39 -3.28 6.09
CA GLY A 136 -13.07 -4.35 6.83
C GLY A 136 -12.17 -5.13 7.79
N ILE A 137 -10.84 -4.98 7.67
CA ILE A 137 -9.86 -5.69 8.52
C ILE A 137 -10.09 -5.31 9.97
N GLY A 138 -10.19 -6.32 10.83
CA GLY A 138 -10.39 -6.17 12.28
C GLY A 138 -11.84 -6.29 12.74
N SER A 139 -12.79 -6.57 11.86
CA SER A 139 -14.14 -6.97 12.24
C SER A 139 -14.26 -8.49 12.45
N ALA A 140 -15.08 -8.92 13.42
CA ALA A 140 -15.47 -10.32 13.67
C ALA A 140 -16.26 -11.01 12.54
N SER A 141 -16.55 -10.26 11.47
CA SER A 141 -17.45 -10.66 10.39
C SER A 141 -16.73 -11.51 9.33
N TRP A 142 -17.52 -12.16 8.47
CA TRP A 142 -16.99 -12.80 7.25
C TRP A 142 -16.29 -11.81 6.31
N ALA A 143 -16.80 -10.57 6.22
CA ALA A 143 -16.16 -9.53 5.43
C ALA A 143 -14.76 -9.18 5.98
N GLY A 144 -14.60 -9.10 7.30
CA GLY A 144 -13.29 -8.89 7.92
C GLY A 144 -12.32 -10.05 7.69
N ALA A 145 -12.80 -11.29 7.72
CA ALA A 145 -12.00 -12.46 7.37
C ALA A 145 -11.56 -12.43 5.91
N ALA A 146 -12.49 -12.13 5.00
CA ALA A 146 -12.20 -12.01 3.56
C ALA A 146 -11.19 -10.89 3.27
N SER A 147 -11.33 -9.75 3.93
CA SER A 147 -10.41 -8.61 3.81
C SER A 147 -8.97 -8.98 4.23
N ALA A 148 -8.83 -9.65 5.38
CA ALA A 148 -7.53 -10.10 5.87
C ALA A 148 -6.94 -11.23 5.00
N ALA A 149 -7.76 -12.17 4.56
CA ALA A 149 -7.34 -13.24 3.65
C ALA A 149 -6.88 -12.67 2.30
N ALA A 150 -7.60 -11.69 1.75
CA ALA A 150 -7.22 -11.00 0.52
C ALA A 150 -5.92 -10.21 0.67
N ALA A 151 -5.69 -9.56 1.82
CA ALA A 151 -4.41 -8.91 2.11
C ALA A 151 -3.25 -9.91 2.14
N ILE A 152 -3.39 -11.02 2.88
CA ILE A 152 -2.37 -12.09 2.95
C ILE A 152 -2.12 -12.67 1.55
N ALA A 153 -3.19 -12.96 0.81
CA ALA A 153 -3.12 -13.49 -0.54
C ALA A 153 -2.41 -12.55 -1.52
N LEU A 154 -2.67 -11.23 -1.47
CA LEU A 154 -2.00 -10.25 -2.31
C LEU A 154 -0.51 -10.11 -1.96
N LEU A 155 -0.17 -10.13 -0.66
CA LEU A 155 1.24 -10.12 -0.21
C LEU A 155 1.98 -11.36 -0.73
N LEU A 156 1.38 -12.55 -0.58
CA LEU A 156 1.95 -13.80 -1.08
C LEU A 156 2.04 -13.83 -2.60
N ALA A 157 0.97 -13.47 -3.32
CA ALA A 157 0.94 -13.44 -4.78
C ALA A 157 2.03 -12.52 -5.34
N SER A 158 2.17 -11.32 -4.76
CA SER A 158 3.20 -10.38 -5.18
C SER A 158 4.61 -10.90 -4.92
N THR A 159 4.86 -11.53 -3.78
CA THR A 159 6.19 -12.06 -3.46
C THR A 159 6.50 -13.31 -4.29
N LEU A 160 5.51 -14.15 -4.55
CA LEU A 160 5.65 -15.34 -5.39
C LEU A 160 6.01 -14.96 -6.83
N GLU A 161 5.35 -13.95 -7.40
CA GLU A 161 5.66 -13.53 -8.77
C GLU A 161 7.05 -12.91 -8.87
N GLU A 162 7.39 -11.98 -7.97
CA GLU A 162 8.70 -11.31 -8.01
C GLU A 162 9.85 -12.30 -7.80
N THR A 163 9.69 -13.26 -6.88
CA THR A 163 10.76 -14.22 -6.59
C THR A 163 10.76 -15.44 -7.50
N ARG A 164 9.66 -15.74 -8.21
CA ARG A 164 9.45 -16.98 -8.97
C ARG A 164 9.83 -18.24 -8.19
N LEU A 165 9.54 -18.27 -6.89
CA LEU A 165 9.95 -19.32 -5.94
C LEU A 165 11.48 -19.50 -5.77
N SER A 166 12.30 -18.57 -6.29
CA SER A 166 13.73 -18.53 -6.01
C SER A 166 13.97 -18.29 -4.52
N LEU A 167 14.95 -18.99 -3.97
CA LEU A 167 15.43 -18.84 -2.59
C LEU A 167 16.84 -18.24 -2.56
N GLY A 168 17.20 -17.44 -3.57
CA GLY A 168 18.42 -16.62 -3.56
C GLY A 168 18.46 -15.64 -2.38
N ASN A 169 19.66 -15.14 -2.05
CA ASN A 169 19.86 -14.25 -0.91
C ASN A 169 19.03 -12.95 -0.98
N ASP A 170 18.80 -12.44 -2.19
CA ASP A 170 17.92 -11.32 -2.51
C ASP A 170 16.44 -11.67 -2.32
N ALA A 171 16.02 -12.86 -2.73
CA ALA A 171 14.65 -13.34 -2.53
C ALA A 171 14.31 -13.59 -1.05
N LEU A 172 15.27 -14.05 -0.24
CA LEU A 172 15.07 -14.30 1.20
C LEU A 172 14.65 -13.05 1.97
N LEU A 173 15.19 -11.87 1.61
CA LEU A 173 14.79 -10.62 2.25
C LEU A 173 13.35 -10.24 1.94
N LEU A 174 12.92 -10.41 0.69
CA LEU A 174 11.54 -10.12 0.29
C LEU A 174 10.56 -11.11 0.96
N TRP A 175 10.92 -12.39 1.06
CA TRP A 175 10.16 -13.38 1.82
C TRP A 175 10.07 -13.03 3.31
N GLY A 176 11.19 -12.65 3.94
CA GLY A 176 11.21 -12.20 5.33
C GLY A 176 10.29 -11.00 5.56
N PHE A 177 10.33 -10.02 4.64
CA PHE A 177 9.43 -8.87 4.69
C PHE A 177 7.97 -9.24 4.47
N CYS A 178 7.67 -10.19 3.56
CA CYS A 178 6.32 -10.70 3.37
C CYS A 178 5.78 -11.36 4.64
N VAL A 179 6.60 -12.19 5.31
CA VAL A 179 6.23 -12.81 6.60
C VAL A 179 5.96 -11.76 7.66
N CYS A 180 6.83 -10.75 7.80
CA CYS A 180 6.60 -9.61 8.69
C CYS A 180 5.31 -8.86 8.36
N SER A 181 5.00 -8.66 7.08
CA SER A 181 3.77 -8.01 6.61
C SER A 181 2.53 -8.83 6.95
N ILE A 182 2.58 -10.15 6.82
CA ILE A 182 1.51 -11.06 7.23
C ILE A 182 1.30 -10.99 8.75
N ILE A 183 2.37 -10.92 9.54
CA ILE A 183 2.27 -10.73 11.00
C ILE A 183 1.56 -9.41 11.32
N VAL A 184 1.87 -8.33 10.59
CA VAL A 184 1.14 -7.05 10.72
C VAL A 184 -0.34 -7.21 10.39
N VAL A 185 -0.70 -7.95 9.34
CA VAL A 185 -2.11 -8.24 9.02
C VAL A 185 -2.79 -8.97 10.19
N ILE A 186 -2.15 -10.03 10.70
CA ILE A 186 -2.66 -10.83 11.82
C ILE A 186 -2.80 -9.97 13.09
N PHE A 187 -1.91 -9.00 13.31
CA PHE A 187 -2.01 -8.04 14.41
C PHE A 187 -3.29 -7.21 14.36
N PHE A 188 -3.75 -6.84 13.15
CA PHE A 188 -5.01 -6.10 12.97
C PHE A 188 -6.28 -6.96 13.02
N VAL A 189 -6.16 -8.29 12.99
CA VAL A 189 -7.31 -9.22 13.01
C VAL A 189 -7.77 -9.52 14.45
N GLU A 190 -9.07 -9.77 14.62
CA GLU A 190 -9.60 -10.30 15.88
C GLU A 190 -9.13 -11.74 16.14
N ARG A 191 -8.57 -11.99 17.33
CA ARG A 191 -7.89 -13.25 17.68
C ARG A 191 -8.84 -14.38 18.11
N THR A 192 -9.99 -14.52 17.47
CA THR A 192 -10.89 -15.65 17.75
C THR A 192 -10.56 -16.86 16.87
N LYS A 193 -10.63 -18.08 17.43
CA LYS A 193 -10.33 -19.33 16.68
C LYS A 193 -11.17 -19.46 15.41
N ALA A 194 -12.45 -19.07 15.48
CA ALA A 194 -13.35 -19.10 14.34
C ALA A 194 -12.89 -18.15 13.22
N GLN A 195 -12.42 -16.95 13.57
CA GLN A 195 -11.95 -15.97 12.59
C GLN A 195 -10.66 -16.41 11.91
N ILE A 196 -9.71 -16.95 12.66
CA ILE A 196 -8.48 -17.52 12.10
C ILE A 196 -8.80 -18.65 11.12
N LYS A 197 -9.71 -19.57 11.49
CA LYS A 197 -10.14 -20.66 10.60
C LYS A 197 -10.74 -20.13 9.29
N ARG A 198 -11.58 -19.09 9.36
CA ARG A 198 -12.17 -18.45 8.16
C ARG A 198 -11.10 -17.83 7.27
N ILE A 199 -10.14 -17.11 7.85
CA ILE A 199 -9.03 -16.51 7.10
C ILE A 199 -8.23 -17.60 6.38
N ILE A 200 -7.80 -18.65 7.10
CA ILE A 200 -7.03 -19.75 6.51
C ILE A 200 -7.80 -20.41 5.36
N LEU A 201 -9.11 -20.61 5.50
CA LEU A 201 -9.95 -21.20 4.45
C LEU A 201 -10.09 -20.29 3.22
N MET A 202 -10.09 -18.97 3.41
CA MET A 202 -10.26 -17.98 2.34
C MET A 202 -8.96 -17.59 1.64
N VAL A 203 -7.80 -17.79 2.26
CA VAL A 203 -6.51 -17.44 1.64
C VAL A 203 -6.29 -18.15 0.30
N PRO A 204 -6.49 -19.48 0.14
CA PRO A 204 -6.24 -20.15 -1.13
C PRO A 204 -7.02 -19.58 -2.34
N PRO A 205 -8.36 -19.40 -2.31
CA PRO A 205 -9.07 -18.82 -3.44
C PRO A 205 -8.66 -17.37 -3.72
N PHE A 206 -8.40 -16.56 -2.69
CA PHE A 206 -7.90 -15.21 -2.89
C PHE A 206 -6.46 -15.18 -3.42
N LEU A 207 -5.64 -16.17 -3.09
CA LEU A 207 -4.28 -16.30 -3.60
C LEU A 207 -4.30 -16.58 -5.10
N VAL A 208 -5.16 -17.49 -5.54
CA VAL A 208 -5.37 -17.74 -6.98
C VAL A 208 -5.83 -16.46 -7.69
N ALA A 209 -6.83 -15.76 -7.15
CA ALA A 209 -7.30 -14.50 -7.71
C ALA A 209 -6.20 -13.41 -7.73
N GLY A 210 -5.42 -13.31 -6.64
CA GLY A 210 -4.31 -12.38 -6.52
C GLY A 210 -3.20 -12.66 -7.54
N LEU A 211 -2.83 -13.93 -7.74
CA LEU A 211 -1.87 -14.33 -8.76
C LEU A 211 -2.35 -13.97 -10.15
N ILE A 212 -3.62 -14.20 -10.47
CA ILE A 212 -4.20 -13.79 -11.77
C ILE A 212 -4.03 -12.27 -11.95
N VAL A 213 -4.36 -11.46 -10.93
CA VAL A 213 -4.22 -10.00 -11.01
C VAL A 213 -2.76 -9.57 -11.19
N VAL A 214 -1.84 -10.18 -10.45
CA VAL A 214 -0.41 -9.81 -10.48
C VAL A 214 0.25 -10.22 -11.80
N VAL A 215 -0.12 -11.37 -12.37
CA VAL A 215 0.46 -11.92 -13.61
C VAL A 215 -0.20 -11.35 -14.87
N SER A 216 -1.42 -10.81 -14.76
CA SER A 216 -2.19 -10.26 -15.90
C SER A 216 -1.42 -9.28 -16.78
N PRO A 217 -0.65 -8.30 -16.25
CA PRO A 217 0.09 -7.35 -17.08
C PRO A 217 1.07 -8.03 -18.04
N ASP A 218 1.79 -9.04 -17.56
CA ASP A 218 2.80 -9.76 -18.35
C ASP A 218 2.15 -10.60 -19.44
N VAL A 219 1.04 -11.26 -19.12
CA VAL A 219 0.26 -12.06 -20.07
C VAL A 219 -0.33 -11.17 -21.17
N ILE A 220 -0.89 -10.02 -20.81
CA ILE A 220 -1.42 -9.06 -21.79
C ILE A 220 -0.31 -8.54 -22.71
N GLN A 221 0.87 -8.24 -22.16
CA GLN A 221 2.03 -7.83 -22.96
C GLN A 221 2.48 -8.94 -23.92
N GLN A 222 2.49 -10.20 -23.50
CA GLN A 222 2.85 -11.34 -24.35
C GLN A 222 1.89 -11.59 -25.51
N PHE A 223 0.60 -11.22 -25.39
CA PHE A 223 -0.38 -11.38 -26.48
C PHE A 223 -0.45 -10.18 -27.43
N LEU A 224 0.07 -9.02 -27.03
CA LEU A 224 0.05 -7.79 -27.84
C LEU A 224 1.33 -7.58 -28.68
N ILE A 225 2.38 -8.36 -28.43
CA ILE A 225 3.66 -8.37 -29.16
C ILE A 225 3.73 -9.64 -30.00
#